data_AF-A0A928D4I9-F1
#
_entry.id   AF-A0A928D4I9-F1
#
_cell.length_a   1.000
_cell.length_b   1.000
_cell.length_c   1.000
_cell.angle_alpha   90.00
_cell.angle_beta   90.00
_cell.angle_gamma   90.00
#
_symmetry.space_group_name_H-M   'P 1'
#
loop_
_entity.id
_entity.type
_entity.pdbx_description
1 polymer ?
#
loop_
_entity_poly.entity_id
_entity_poly.type
_entity_poly.pdbx_seq_one_letter_code
_entity_poly.pdbx_strand_id
1 'polypeptide(L)'
;MRKQYIFGPVASRRLGVSLGIDLIHARRCSLDCIYCEAGKTEELTACRADYVDLDAVKNELAEFLATAPELDYLTFSGAGEPTLNSRIAEFCSYLKHNYGQYKICLLTNGTLLNDPAVRQTLEFVDLCMPNFDASDDRELELINRPAPGITVDALADGIRQAASEYPGKLVLELFVVPGINDSDASIDRFAAYIKSFAGLKSVQLNTLDRPGVEKWVKPADSQTLKRFITALEPILPVECIGRYRYRSNALRKNVSPGKFDSAILTMARCRAVCAEDMLPALDVPLELISQRAEELVQAGLLSAEKCGSRIYYRAE
;
A
#
# COMPACT_ATOMS: atom_id res chain seq x y z
N MET A 1 -3.46 4.50 -15.52
CA MET A 1 -3.77 3.37 -16.40
C MET A 1 -3.76 2.13 -15.54
N ARG A 2 -4.76 1.23 -15.62
CA ARG A 2 -4.70 -0.09 -14.99
C ARG A 2 -4.64 -1.10 -16.13
N LYS A 3 -3.50 -1.78 -16.26
CA LYS A 3 -3.35 -2.96 -17.12
C LYS A 3 -3.46 -4.21 -16.24
N GLN A 4 -3.09 -5.38 -16.75
CA GLN A 4 -3.29 -6.64 -16.03
C GLN A 4 -2.34 -6.75 -14.82
N TYR A 5 -1.12 -6.25 -14.93
CA TYR A 5 -0.05 -6.43 -13.95
C TYR A 5 0.54 -5.11 -13.44
N ILE A 6 0.36 -4.00 -14.16
CA ILE A 6 0.80 -2.68 -13.71
C ILE A 6 -0.38 -1.71 -13.57
N PHE A 7 -0.29 -0.82 -12.59
CA PHE A 7 -1.26 0.25 -12.40
C PHE A 7 -0.60 1.57 -12.01
N GLY A 8 -1.21 2.66 -12.46
CA GLY A 8 -0.71 4.01 -12.26
C GLY A 8 -0.15 4.65 -13.54
N PRO A 9 0.87 5.51 -13.43
CA PRO A 9 1.52 5.95 -12.20
C PRO A 9 0.53 6.71 -11.30
N VAL A 10 0.66 6.56 -9.99
CA VAL A 10 -0.20 7.18 -8.98
C VAL A 10 0.58 8.19 -8.16
N ALA A 11 -0.08 9.30 -7.79
CA ALA A 11 0.38 10.17 -6.72
C ALA A 11 0.23 9.42 -5.39
N SER A 12 1.33 8.85 -4.92
CA SER A 12 1.43 8.22 -3.62
C SER A 12 1.60 9.27 -2.53
N ARG A 13 0.88 9.10 -1.41
CA ARG A 13 0.98 9.97 -0.24
C ARG A 13 2.36 9.87 0.44
N ARG A 14 3.08 8.76 0.21
CA ARG A 14 4.34 8.40 0.86
C ARG A 14 5.51 8.18 -0.11
N LEU A 15 5.24 7.86 -1.37
CA LEU A 15 6.26 7.44 -2.34
C LEU A 15 6.39 8.40 -3.53
N GLY A 16 5.80 9.59 -3.49
CA GLY A 16 5.80 10.50 -4.64
C GLY A 16 5.01 9.93 -5.82
N VAL A 17 5.55 10.00 -7.03
CA VAL A 17 4.96 9.40 -8.23
C VAL A 17 5.43 7.96 -8.37
N SER A 18 4.52 6.99 -8.21
CA SER A 18 4.88 5.58 -8.22
C SER A 18 4.06 4.75 -9.19
N LEU A 19 4.70 3.80 -9.87
CA LEU A 19 4.04 2.77 -10.67
C LEU A 19 3.90 1.49 -9.84
N GLY A 20 2.68 0.99 -9.69
CA GLY A 20 2.39 -0.27 -9.01
C GLY A 20 2.63 -1.47 -9.93
N ILE A 21 3.22 -2.53 -9.37
CA ILE A 21 3.43 -3.83 -10.00
C ILE A 21 2.73 -4.88 -9.13
N ASP A 22 1.71 -5.53 -9.69
CA ASP A 22 0.90 -6.55 -9.04
C ASP A 22 1.32 -7.94 -9.54
N LEU A 23 2.01 -8.69 -8.68
CA LEU A 23 2.46 -10.07 -8.96
C LEU A 23 1.47 -11.12 -8.46
N ILE A 24 0.25 -10.71 -8.09
CA ILE A 24 -0.75 -11.55 -7.45
C ILE A 24 -2.10 -11.40 -8.14
N HIS A 25 -2.79 -12.53 -8.33
CA HIS A 25 -4.16 -12.57 -8.82
C HIS A 25 -5.15 -12.99 -7.73
N ALA A 26 -6.45 -12.76 -7.99
CA ALA A 26 -7.57 -13.18 -7.14
C ALA A 26 -7.48 -12.71 -5.68
N ARG A 27 -6.94 -11.49 -5.45
CA ARG A 27 -6.72 -10.92 -4.11
C ARG A 27 -6.17 -11.93 -3.10
N ARG A 28 -5.19 -12.72 -3.54
CA ARG A 28 -4.58 -13.78 -2.73
C ARG A 28 -3.65 -13.15 -1.70
N CYS A 29 -3.87 -13.44 -0.44
CA CYS A 29 -3.16 -12.78 0.64
C CYS A 29 -3.04 -13.71 1.83
N SER A 30 -2.03 -13.53 2.67
CA SER A 30 -1.90 -14.24 3.94
C SER A 30 -2.73 -13.60 5.07
N LEU A 31 -3.37 -12.46 4.81
CA LEU A 31 -4.25 -11.72 5.74
C LEU A 31 -5.55 -11.32 5.03
N ASP A 32 -6.67 -11.26 5.75
CA ASP A 32 -7.96 -10.65 5.31
C ASP A 32 -8.24 -9.39 6.12
N CYS A 33 -7.40 -8.36 5.94
CA CYS A 33 -7.45 -7.13 6.73
C CYS A 33 -8.78 -6.39 6.59
N ILE A 34 -9.41 -6.04 7.72
CA ILE A 34 -10.70 -5.33 7.77
C ILE A 34 -10.69 -3.96 7.07
N TYR A 35 -9.52 -3.34 6.97
CA TYR A 35 -9.33 -2.02 6.38
C TYR A 35 -8.84 -2.07 4.92
N CYS A 36 -8.64 -3.27 4.33
CA CYS A 36 -7.99 -3.42 3.04
C CYS A 36 -8.69 -2.66 1.91
N GLU A 37 -7.97 -1.78 1.21
CA GLU A 37 -8.54 -0.99 0.10
C GLU A 37 -8.70 -1.80 -1.19
N ALA A 38 -7.99 -2.93 -1.32
CA ALA A 38 -8.09 -3.85 -2.44
C ALA A 38 -9.38 -4.67 -2.41
N GLY A 39 -10.05 -4.75 -1.25
CA GLY A 39 -11.25 -5.54 -1.04
C GLY A 39 -11.00 -6.78 -0.18
N LYS A 40 -12.06 -7.56 0.03
CA LYS A 40 -12.01 -8.82 0.78
C LYS A 40 -11.07 -9.81 0.08
N THR A 41 -10.23 -10.49 0.86
CA THR A 41 -9.38 -11.58 0.37
C THR A 41 -10.24 -12.69 -0.22
N GLU A 42 -10.00 -13.08 -1.48
CA GLU A 42 -10.71 -14.21 -2.10
C GLU A 42 -10.04 -15.53 -1.76
N GLU A 43 -8.70 -15.51 -1.64
CA GLU A 43 -7.88 -16.68 -1.30
C GLU A 43 -6.92 -16.36 -0.16
N LEU A 44 -7.26 -16.82 1.05
CA LEU A 44 -6.45 -16.67 2.24
C LEU A 44 -5.39 -17.79 2.31
N THR A 45 -4.12 -17.46 2.13
CA THR A 45 -3.02 -18.45 2.12
C THR A 45 -1.66 -17.82 2.42
N ALA A 46 -0.80 -18.60 3.07
CA ALA A 46 0.62 -18.30 3.25
C ALA A 46 1.52 -19.11 2.31
N CYS A 47 0.94 -19.93 1.42
CA CYS A 47 1.70 -20.76 0.49
C CYS A 47 2.30 -19.91 -0.62
N ARG A 48 3.61 -20.04 -0.87
CA ARG A 48 4.28 -19.38 -1.98
C ARG A 48 4.18 -20.20 -3.25
N ALA A 49 3.88 -19.57 -4.38
CA ALA A 49 3.82 -20.21 -5.69
C ALA A 49 4.06 -19.19 -6.83
N ASP A 50 4.15 -19.68 -8.07
CA ASP A 50 4.14 -18.82 -9.25
C ASP A 50 2.69 -18.44 -9.60
N TYR A 51 2.30 -17.21 -9.29
CA TYR A 51 0.90 -16.76 -9.40
C TYR A 51 0.59 -15.99 -10.69
N VAL A 52 1.61 -15.58 -11.44
CA VAL A 52 1.47 -14.78 -12.66
C VAL A 52 2.52 -15.19 -13.68
N ASP A 53 2.23 -15.01 -14.97
CA ASP A 53 3.24 -15.17 -16.01
C ASP A 53 4.21 -13.97 -15.96
N LEU A 54 5.40 -14.17 -15.39
CA LEU A 54 6.40 -13.11 -15.27
C LEU A 54 6.82 -12.53 -16.63
N ASP A 55 6.81 -13.30 -17.72
CA ASP A 55 7.20 -12.77 -19.02
C ASP A 55 6.12 -11.82 -19.56
N ALA A 56 4.85 -12.10 -19.28
CA ALA A 56 3.76 -11.15 -19.52
C ALA A 56 3.94 -9.85 -18.70
N VAL A 57 4.30 -9.96 -17.41
CA VAL A 57 4.60 -8.79 -16.57
C VAL A 57 5.77 -7.97 -17.14
N LYS A 58 6.87 -8.64 -17.54
CA LYS A 58 8.05 -7.98 -18.13
C LYS A 58 7.69 -7.24 -19.40
N ASN A 59 6.91 -7.84 -20.29
CA ASN A 59 6.49 -7.23 -21.55
C ASN A 59 5.62 -5.99 -21.31
N GLU A 60 4.64 -6.10 -20.41
CA GLU A 60 3.74 -5.00 -20.05
C GLU A 60 4.50 -3.81 -19.44
N LEU A 61 5.47 -4.12 -18.57
CA LEU A 61 6.34 -3.12 -17.96
C LEU A 61 7.30 -2.48 -18.97
N ALA A 62 7.90 -3.27 -19.87
CA ALA A 62 8.81 -2.78 -20.90
C ALA A 62 8.12 -1.78 -21.83
N GLU A 63 6.89 -2.07 -22.25
CA GLU A 63 6.09 -1.16 -23.05
C GLU A 63 5.84 0.17 -22.33
N PHE A 64 5.52 0.13 -21.03
CA PHE A 64 5.27 1.34 -20.25
C PHE A 64 6.54 2.16 -19.99
N LEU A 65 7.65 1.49 -19.68
CA LEU A 65 8.92 2.14 -19.37
C LEU A 65 9.71 2.56 -20.62
N ALA A 66 9.27 2.19 -21.83
CA ALA A 66 9.92 2.56 -23.09
C ALA A 66 10.06 4.08 -23.27
N THR A 67 9.16 4.88 -22.69
CA THR A 67 9.23 6.34 -22.74
C THR A 67 10.07 6.96 -21.62
N ALA A 68 10.74 6.14 -20.79
CA ALA A 68 11.49 6.56 -19.61
C ALA A 68 10.74 7.58 -18.73
N PRO A 69 9.51 7.26 -18.26
CA PRO A 69 8.73 8.20 -17.46
C PRO A 69 9.47 8.57 -16.17
N GLU A 70 9.29 9.81 -15.69
CA GLU A 70 9.76 10.22 -14.37
C GLU A 70 8.93 9.54 -13.28
N LEU A 71 9.56 8.64 -12.52
CA LEU A 71 8.97 7.89 -11.42
C LEU A 71 9.90 7.94 -10.22
N ASP A 72 9.33 8.15 -9.03
CA ASP A 72 10.06 8.05 -7.77
C ASP A 72 10.28 6.57 -7.38
N TYR A 73 9.30 5.70 -7.63
CA TYR A 73 9.38 4.26 -7.33
C TYR A 73 8.59 3.37 -8.31
N LEU A 74 9.16 2.20 -8.62
CA LEU A 74 8.43 0.99 -8.99
C LEU A 74 8.05 0.25 -7.69
N THR A 75 6.76 0.01 -7.46
CA THR A 75 6.28 -0.51 -6.17
C THR A 75 5.55 -1.83 -6.32
N PHE A 76 6.06 -2.89 -5.69
CA PHE A 76 5.32 -4.13 -5.50
C PHE A 76 4.16 -3.87 -4.54
N SER A 77 2.96 -3.89 -5.09
CA SER A 77 1.69 -3.59 -4.43
C SER A 77 0.56 -4.01 -5.34
N GLY A 78 -0.67 -4.11 -4.85
CA GLY A 78 -1.81 -4.46 -5.70
C GLY A 78 -2.90 -5.19 -4.95
N ALA A 79 -3.41 -6.24 -5.56
CA ALA A 79 -4.56 -6.99 -5.08
C ALA A 79 -4.28 -7.89 -3.87
N GLY A 80 -3.02 -8.28 -3.64
CA GLY A 80 -2.65 -9.26 -2.62
C GLY A 80 -1.25 -9.06 -2.06
N GLU A 81 -0.76 -10.06 -1.32
CA GLU A 81 0.55 -10.01 -0.67
C GLU A 81 1.67 -10.36 -1.67
N PRO A 82 2.53 -9.39 -2.08
CA PRO A 82 3.49 -9.63 -3.16
C PRO A 82 4.48 -10.76 -2.86
N THR A 83 4.86 -10.95 -1.59
CA THR A 83 5.85 -11.96 -1.19
C THR A 83 5.35 -13.41 -1.31
N LEU A 84 4.04 -13.61 -1.55
CA LEU A 84 3.49 -14.91 -1.92
C LEU A 84 3.97 -15.39 -3.28
N ASN A 85 4.35 -14.49 -4.19
CA ASN A 85 4.92 -14.91 -5.47
C ASN A 85 6.33 -15.48 -5.24
N SER A 86 6.51 -16.78 -5.51
CA SER A 86 7.77 -17.49 -5.23
C SER A 86 8.95 -16.96 -6.05
N ARG A 87 8.69 -16.23 -7.13
CA ARG A 87 9.68 -15.68 -8.07
C ARG A 87 9.87 -14.17 -7.93
N ILE A 88 9.36 -13.54 -6.86
CA ILE A 88 9.53 -12.09 -6.65
C ILE A 88 11.01 -11.65 -6.61
N ALA A 89 11.90 -12.44 -6.00
CA ALA A 89 13.34 -12.16 -5.98
C ALA A 89 13.95 -12.13 -7.40
N GLU A 90 13.59 -13.09 -8.26
CA GLU A 90 14.00 -13.15 -9.67
C GLU A 90 13.55 -11.88 -10.40
N PHE A 91 12.30 -11.47 -10.18
CA PHE A 91 11.73 -10.31 -10.83
C PHE A 91 12.36 -8.99 -10.33
N CYS A 92 12.61 -8.83 -9.03
CA CYS A 92 13.34 -7.68 -8.50
C CYS A 92 14.77 -7.59 -9.07
N SER A 93 15.46 -8.72 -9.18
CA SER A 93 16.78 -8.79 -9.81
C SER A 93 16.70 -8.34 -11.28
N TYR A 94 15.73 -8.83 -12.04
CA TYR A 94 15.48 -8.37 -13.41
C TYR A 94 15.28 -6.86 -13.49
N LEU A 95 14.48 -6.27 -12.58
CA LEU A 95 14.26 -4.82 -12.53
C LEU A 95 15.56 -4.06 -12.25
N LYS A 96 16.37 -4.51 -11.27
CA LYS A 96 17.64 -3.86 -10.97
C LYS A 96 18.62 -3.91 -12.15
N HIS A 97 18.66 -5.01 -12.90
CA HIS A 97 19.55 -5.15 -14.05
C HIS A 97 19.11 -4.33 -15.28
N ASN A 98 17.81 -4.29 -15.58
CA ASN A 98 17.29 -3.68 -16.82
C ASN A 98 16.77 -2.25 -16.64
N TYR A 99 16.40 -1.89 -15.41
CA TYR A 99 15.72 -0.65 -15.05
C TYR A 99 16.32 -0.01 -13.79
N GLY A 100 17.63 -0.20 -13.55
CA GLY A 100 18.33 0.22 -12.33
C GLY A 100 18.32 1.72 -12.05
N GLN A 101 17.87 2.57 -12.99
CA GLN A 101 17.62 3.98 -12.75
C GLN A 101 16.41 4.24 -11.84
N TYR A 102 15.47 3.30 -11.74
CA TYR A 102 14.28 3.42 -10.89
C TYR A 102 14.51 2.78 -9.54
N LYS A 103 14.00 3.43 -8.49
CA LYS A 103 13.97 2.82 -7.16
C LYS A 103 12.86 1.80 -7.07
N ILE A 104 13.09 0.75 -6.30
CA ILE A 104 12.16 -0.35 -6.07
C ILE A 104 11.66 -0.26 -4.63
N CYS A 105 10.33 -0.27 -4.47
CA CYS A 105 9.66 -0.33 -3.19
C CYS A 105 8.89 -1.65 -3.06
N LEU A 106 8.97 -2.29 -1.90
CA LEU A 106 8.15 -3.45 -1.53
C LEU A 106 7.19 -3.04 -0.42
N LEU A 107 5.89 -3.02 -0.71
CA LEU A 107 4.86 -3.01 0.34
C LEU A 107 4.53 -4.47 0.67
N THR A 108 4.60 -4.83 1.94
CA THR A 108 4.34 -6.21 2.38
C THR A 108 3.62 -6.22 3.70
N ASN A 109 2.75 -7.18 3.91
CA ASN A 109 2.11 -7.41 5.20
C ASN A 109 3.05 -8.06 6.24
N GLY A 110 4.28 -8.40 5.85
CA GLY A 110 5.36 -8.86 6.72
C GLY A 110 5.29 -10.33 7.13
N THR A 111 4.15 -11.01 6.91
CA THR A 111 3.91 -12.37 7.44
C THR A 111 4.89 -13.44 6.93
N LEU A 112 5.47 -13.23 5.75
CA LEU A 112 6.44 -14.15 5.14
C LEU A 112 7.90 -13.70 5.32
N LEU A 113 8.17 -12.64 6.08
CA LEU A 113 9.55 -12.20 6.34
C LEU A 113 10.33 -13.17 7.23
N ASN A 114 9.69 -14.18 7.81
CA ASN A 114 10.37 -15.29 8.49
C ASN A 114 11.05 -16.27 7.52
N ASP A 115 10.65 -16.30 6.24
CA ASP A 115 11.26 -17.10 5.18
C ASP A 115 12.54 -16.42 4.66
N PRO A 116 13.73 -17.03 4.80
CA PRO A 116 14.97 -16.48 4.27
C PRO A 116 14.94 -16.23 2.75
N ALA A 117 14.21 -17.04 1.99
CA ALA A 117 14.06 -16.85 0.54
C ALA A 117 13.23 -15.60 0.21
N VAL A 118 12.30 -15.20 1.08
CA VAL A 118 11.61 -13.91 0.94
C VAL A 118 12.55 -12.77 1.30
N ARG A 119 13.33 -12.88 2.38
CA ARG A 119 14.29 -11.85 2.78
C ARG A 119 15.39 -11.60 1.74
N GLN A 120 15.79 -12.62 0.97
CA GLN A 120 16.70 -12.44 -0.17
C GLN A 120 16.17 -11.43 -1.20
N THR A 121 14.85 -11.30 -1.36
CA THR A 121 14.24 -10.28 -2.23
C THR A 121 14.69 -8.86 -1.86
N LEU A 122 14.94 -8.62 -0.57
CA LEU A 122 15.31 -7.31 -0.06
C LEU A 122 16.68 -6.84 -0.56
N GLU A 123 17.56 -7.74 -1.01
CA GLU A 123 18.85 -7.37 -1.64
C GLU A 123 18.66 -6.48 -2.89
N PHE A 124 17.51 -6.60 -3.55
CA PHE A 124 17.18 -5.88 -4.78
C PHE A 124 16.19 -4.74 -4.57
N VAL A 125 15.78 -4.45 -3.33
CA VAL A 125 14.78 -3.43 -3.01
C VAL A 125 15.46 -2.23 -2.35
N ASP A 126 15.01 -1.01 -2.67
CA ASP A 126 15.57 0.21 -2.05
C ASP A 126 14.80 0.64 -0.80
N LEU A 127 13.49 0.34 -0.76
CA LEU A 127 12.59 0.62 0.34
C LEU A 127 11.67 -0.57 0.60
N CYS A 128 11.71 -1.13 1.81
CA CYS A 128 10.77 -2.16 2.25
C CYS A 128 9.86 -1.59 3.33
N MET A 129 8.55 -1.83 3.20
CA MET A 129 7.54 -1.31 4.10
C MET A 129 6.65 -2.45 4.62
N PRO A 130 7.08 -3.17 5.68
CA PRO A 130 6.25 -4.17 6.32
C PRO A 130 5.16 -3.54 7.20
N ASN A 131 3.96 -4.11 7.18
CA ASN A 131 2.90 -3.80 8.14
C ASN A 131 3.10 -4.53 9.47
N PHE A 132 2.75 -3.85 10.56
CA PHE A 132 2.69 -4.42 11.91
C PHE A 132 1.54 -3.77 12.68
N ASP A 133 0.32 -4.19 12.35
CA ASP A 133 -0.91 -3.54 12.83
C ASP A 133 -1.48 -4.16 14.11
N ALA A 134 -0.86 -5.22 14.63
CA ALA A 134 -1.30 -5.93 15.81
C ALA A 134 -0.14 -6.13 16.78
N SER A 135 -0.40 -5.88 18.07
CA SER A 135 0.56 -6.03 19.17
C SER A 135 0.38 -7.33 19.96
N ASP A 136 -0.70 -8.07 19.69
CA ASP A 136 -0.94 -9.43 20.18
C ASP A 136 -1.82 -10.24 19.19
N ASP A 137 -1.90 -11.55 19.37
CA ASP A 137 -2.66 -12.42 18.46
C ASP A 137 -4.17 -12.11 18.43
N ARG A 138 -4.72 -11.54 19.51
CA ARG A 138 -6.12 -11.13 19.53
C ARG A 138 -6.35 -9.95 18.60
N GLU A 139 -5.50 -8.95 18.64
CA GLU A 139 -5.54 -7.82 17.71
C GLU A 139 -5.31 -8.29 16.27
N LEU A 140 -4.40 -9.25 16.05
CA LEU A 140 -4.12 -9.83 14.73
C LEU A 140 -5.35 -10.51 14.15
N GLU A 141 -6.06 -11.32 14.94
CA GLU A 141 -7.30 -11.98 14.51
C GLU A 141 -8.43 -10.98 14.23
N LEU A 142 -8.55 -9.93 15.04
CA LEU A 142 -9.60 -8.92 14.86
C LEU A 142 -9.37 -8.01 13.67
N ILE A 143 -8.11 -7.63 13.41
CA ILE A 143 -7.73 -6.67 12.37
C ILE A 143 -7.38 -7.37 11.07
N ASN A 144 -6.48 -8.33 11.13
CA ASN A 144 -5.81 -8.91 9.97
C ASN A 144 -6.36 -10.27 9.55
N ARG A 145 -7.07 -11.00 10.44
CA ARG A 145 -7.70 -12.31 10.14
C ARG A 145 -6.73 -13.24 9.38
N PRO A 146 -5.62 -13.63 10.03
CA PRO A 146 -4.49 -14.24 9.34
C PRO A 146 -4.79 -15.66 8.82
N ALA A 147 -4.01 -16.10 7.84
CA ALA A 147 -3.96 -17.51 7.47
C ALA A 147 -3.46 -18.37 8.65
N PRO A 148 -3.85 -19.66 8.74
CA PRO A 148 -3.50 -20.51 9.86
C PRO A 148 -1.99 -20.58 10.15
N GLY A 149 -1.62 -20.45 11.41
CA GLY A 149 -0.24 -20.58 11.88
C GLY A 149 0.59 -19.30 11.90
N ILE A 150 0.02 -18.16 11.48
CA ILE A 150 0.64 -16.85 11.60
C ILE A 150 0.31 -16.27 12.99
N THR A 151 1.33 -15.90 13.75
CA THR A 151 1.22 -15.23 15.05
C THR A 151 1.96 -13.89 15.03
N VAL A 152 1.64 -13.00 15.97
CA VAL A 152 2.34 -11.72 16.13
C VAL A 152 3.82 -11.94 16.43
N ASP A 153 4.17 -12.94 17.23
CA ASP A 153 5.57 -13.26 17.53
C ASP A 153 6.33 -13.68 16.26
N ALA A 154 5.75 -14.55 15.43
CA ALA A 154 6.38 -14.98 14.17
C ALA A 154 6.54 -13.81 13.18
N LEU A 155 5.54 -12.93 13.11
CA LEU A 155 5.60 -11.70 12.31
C LEU A 155 6.71 -10.75 12.83
N ALA A 156 6.76 -10.52 14.14
CA ALA A 156 7.77 -9.69 14.78
C ALA A 156 9.18 -10.26 14.58
N ASP A 157 9.35 -11.57 14.66
CA ASP A 157 10.61 -12.26 14.41
C ASP A 157 11.08 -12.08 12.96
N GLY A 158 10.17 -12.22 12.00
CA GLY A 158 10.46 -11.96 10.58
C GLY A 158 10.89 -10.52 10.32
N ILE A 159 10.17 -9.55 10.88
CA ILE A 159 10.51 -8.12 10.77
C ILE A 159 11.86 -7.83 11.45
N ARG A 160 12.14 -8.43 12.61
CA ARG A 160 13.42 -8.26 13.31
C ARG A 160 14.60 -8.78 12.48
N GLN A 161 14.46 -9.97 11.90
CA GLN A 161 15.48 -10.54 11.01
C GLN A 161 15.68 -9.65 9.78
N ALA A 162 14.59 -9.28 9.11
CA ALA A 162 14.64 -8.38 7.96
C ALA A 162 15.32 -7.04 8.28
N ALA A 163 14.98 -6.40 9.41
CA ALA A 163 15.58 -5.14 9.83
C ALA A 163 17.10 -5.27 10.07
N SER A 164 17.56 -6.41 10.60
CA SER A 164 18.97 -6.64 10.88
C SER A 164 19.81 -7.00 9.64
N GLU A 165 19.20 -7.69 8.67
CA GLU A 165 19.88 -8.22 7.47
C GLU A 165 19.83 -7.25 6.29
N TYR A 166 18.77 -6.43 6.19
CA TYR A 166 18.50 -5.60 5.03
C TYR A 166 19.33 -4.30 5.03
N PRO A 167 20.22 -4.09 4.03
CA PRO A 167 21.03 -2.87 3.98
C PRO A 167 20.25 -1.62 3.54
N GLY A 168 19.06 -1.78 2.94
CA GLY A 168 18.25 -0.68 2.44
C GLY A 168 17.42 0.01 3.52
N LYS A 169 16.40 0.77 3.10
CA LYS A 169 15.52 1.50 4.03
C LYS A 169 14.32 0.63 4.41
N LEU A 170 14.23 0.23 5.68
CA LEU A 170 13.03 -0.42 6.23
C LEU A 170 12.19 0.60 7.00
N VAL A 171 10.92 0.77 6.63
CA VAL A 171 9.96 1.67 7.28
C VAL A 171 8.74 0.86 7.69
N LEU A 172 8.46 0.80 8.99
CA LEU A 172 7.36 0.00 9.51
C LEU A 172 6.05 0.75 9.29
N GLU A 173 5.06 0.11 8.72
CA GLU A 173 3.71 0.65 8.69
C GLU A 173 2.92 0.14 9.90
N LEU A 174 2.24 1.05 10.60
CA LEU A 174 1.35 0.72 11.70
C LEU A 174 -0.01 1.37 11.44
N PHE A 175 -1.03 0.55 11.19
CA PHE A 175 -2.40 1.00 10.99
C PHE A 175 -3.19 0.99 12.30
N VAL A 176 -3.64 2.16 12.75
CA VAL A 176 -4.43 2.30 13.98
C VAL A 176 -5.90 2.04 13.70
N VAL A 177 -6.49 1.10 14.44
CA VAL A 177 -7.92 0.79 14.43
C VAL A 177 -8.51 1.12 15.81
N PRO A 178 -9.30 2.20 15.92
CA PRO A 178 -9.88 2.63 17.19
C PRO A 178 -10.72 1.54 17.86
N GLY A 179 -10.49 1.33 19.16
CA GLY A 179 -11.18 0.33 19.97
C GLY A 179 -10.64 -1.10 19.83
N ILE A 180 -9.58 -1.31 19.03
CA ILE A 180 -8.94 -2.63 18.88
C ILE A 180 -7.48 -2.58 19.31
N ASN A 181 -6.63 -1.79 18.63
CA ASN A 181 -5.19 -1.75 18.89
C ASN A 181 -4.71 -0.42 19.51
N ASP A 182 -5.61 0.42 20.02
CA ASP A 182 -5.31 1.76 20.53
C ASP A 182 -5.39 1.90 22.06
N SER A 183 -5.38 0.79 22.79
CA SER A 183 -5.25 0.79 24.25
C SER A 183 -3.83 1.18 24.68
N ASP A 184 -3.64 1.73 25.89
CA ASP A 184 -2.29 2.03 26.39
C ASP A 184 -1.42 0.76 26.44
N ALA A 185 -2.00 -0.39 26.81
CA ALA A 185 -1.30 -1.67 26.81
C ALA A 185 -0.86 -2.12 25.40
N SER A 186 -1.68 -1.87 24.37
CA SER A 186 -1.34 -2.14 22.97
C SER A 186 -0.18 -1.25 22.51
N ILE A 187 -0.25 0.05 22.84
CA ILE A 187 0.79 1.03 22.51
C ILE A 187 2.12 0.66 23.19
N ASP A 188 2.09 0.26 24.46
CA ASP A 188 3.29 -0.19 25.18
C ASP A 188 3.91 -1.44 24.55
N ARG A 189 3.09 -2.41 24.09
CA ARG A 189 3.57 -3.58 23.35
C ARG A 189 4.19 -3.19 22.01
N PHE A 190 3.55 -2.31 21.23
CA PHE A 190 4.13 -1.80 19.99
C PHE A 190 5.50 -1.14 20.24
N ALA A 191 5.60 -0.29 21.27
CA ALA A 191 6.86 0.35 21.66
C ALA A 191 7.94 -0.69 21.99
N ALA A 192 7.59 -1.76 22.72
CA ALA A 192 8.51 -2.85 23.03
C ALA A 192 9.00 -3.59 21.78
N TYR A 193 8.10 -3.94 20.85
CA TYR A 193 8.47 -4.57 19.58
C TYR A 193 9.36 -3.69 18.73
N ILE A 194 8.95 -2.44 18.51
CA ILE A 194 9.66 -1.46 17.67
C ILE A 194 11.08 -1.22 18.21
N LYS A 195 11.24 -1.15 19.53
CA LYS A 195 12.56 -1.05 20.17
C LYS A 195 13.46 -2.27 19.88
N SER A 196 12.88 -3.44 19.63
CA SER A 196 13.61 -4.67 19.32
C SER A 196 14.02 -4.81 17.84
N PHE A 197 13.46 -4.00 16.94
CA PHE A 197 13.72 -4.09 15.49
C PHE A 197 14.96 -3.29 15.10
N ALA A 198 16.13 -3.79 15.47
CA ALA A 198 17.42 -3.18 15.16
C ALA A 198 17.61 -3.04 13.64
N GLY A 199 17.63 -1.80 13.15
CA GLY A 199 17.79 -1.47 11.72
C GLY A 199 16.59 -0.74 11.10
N LEU A 200 15.45 -0.74 11.79
CA LEU A 200 14.26 0.03 11.41
C LEU A 200 14.58 1.53 11.36
N LYS A 201 14.13 2.24 10.31
CA LYS A 201 14.47 3.66 10.09
C LYS A 201 13.42 4.63 10.62
N SER A 202 12.16 4.25 10.53
CA SER A 202 11.03 5.07 10.99
C SER A 202 9.76 4.23 11.05
N VAL A 203 8.75 4.76 11.74
CA VAL A 203 7.38 4.23 11.74
C VAL A 203 6.48 5.16 10.94
N GLN A 204 5.72 4.62 10.00
CA GLN A 204 4.60 5.30 9.37
C GLN A 204 3.31 4.95 10.10
N LEU A 205 2.76 5.93 10.79
CA LEU A 205 1.48 5.80 11.47
C LEU A 205 0.35 6.12 10.49
N ASN A 206 -0.53 5.14 10.29
CA ASN A 206 -1.66 5.20 9.38
C ASN A 206 -2.98 5.03 10.13
N THR A 207 -4.05 5.48 9.49
CA THR A 207 -5.43 5.22 9.89
C THR A 207 -6.29 5.17 8.63
N LEU A 208 -7.55 4.75 8.76
CA LEU A 208 -8.49 4.72 7.63
C LEU A 208 -8.58 6.09 6.94
N ASP A 209 -8.15 6.13 5.68
CA ASP A 209 -8.21 7.31 4.83
C ASP A 209 -9.24 7.10 3.70
N ARG A 210 -9.25 5.90 3.13
CA ARG A 210 -10.14 5.46 2.04
C ARG A 210 -11.08 4.37 2.55
N PRO A 211 -12.24 4.16 1.91
CA PRO A 211 -13.12 3.05 2.27
C PRO A 211 -12.39 1.70 2.16
N GLY A 212 -12.35 0.99 3.27
CA GLY A 212 -11.83 -0.37 3.37
C GLY A 212 -12.94 -1.42 3.19
N VAL A 213 -12.63 -2.69 3.45
CA VAL A 213 -13.58 -3.81 3.34
C VAL A 213 -14.76 -3.67 4.31
N GLU A 214 -14.45 -3.37 5.57
CA GLU A 214 -15.43 -3.33 6.63
C GLU A 214 -15.91 -1.89 6.88
N LYS A 215 -17.20 -1.65 6.65
CA LYS A 215 -17.81 -0.30 6.73
C LYS A 215 -17.82 0.31 8.13
N TRP A 216 -17.67 -0.52 9.17
CA TRP A 216 -17.68 -0.06 10.56
C TRP A 216 -16.32 0.48 11.02
N VAL A 217 -15.24 0.21 10.28
CA VAL A 217 -13.92 0.74 10.57
C VAL A 217 -13.95 2.26 10.38
N LYS A 218 -13.35 2.99 11.32
CA LYS A 218 -13.35 4.46 11.33
C LYS A 218 -11.92 5.00 11.40
N PRO A 219 -11.68 6.22 10.89
CA PRO A 219 -10.42 6.90 11.14
C PRO A 219 -10.22 7.14 12.65
N ALA A 220 -9.02 6.87 13.15
CA ALA A 220 -8.53 7.34 14.43
C ALA A 220 -8.51 8.86 14.48
N ASP A 221 -8.88 9.40 15.64
CA ASP A 221 -8.83 10.84 15.87
C ASP A 221 -7.39 11.32 16.18
N SER A 222 -7.23 12.63 16.17
CA SER A 222 -5.92 13.24 16.41
C SER A 222 -5.36 12.98 17.81
N GLN A 223 -6.21 12.71 18.82
CA GLN A 223 -5.76 12.43 20.18
C GLN A 223 -5.21 11.02 20.29
N THR A 224 -5.87 10.04 19.67
CA THR A 224 -5.37 8.67 19.55
C THR A 224 -4.03 8.63 18.82
N LEU A 225 -3.92 9.28 17.65
CA LEU A 225 -2.66 9.32 16.90
C LEU A 225 -1.53 9.98 17.70
N LYS A 226 -1.82 11.04 18.47
CA LYS A 226 -0.83 11.68 19.36
C LYS A 226 -0.33 10.75 20.48
N ARG A 227 -1.16 9.85 21.00
CA ARG A 227 -0.74 8.85 22.01
C ARG A 227 0.33 7.93 21.44
N PHE A 228 0.11 7.41 20.22
CA PHE A 228 1.12 6.62 19.50
C PHE A 228 2.40 7.41 19.24
N ILE A 229 2.30 8.63 18.70
CA ILE A 229 3.48 9.47 18.43
C ILE A 229 4.29 9.69 19.71
N THR A 230 3.64 10.07 20.80
CA THR A 230 4.29 10.32 22.09
C THR A 230 5.05 9.09 22.62
N ALA A 231 4.49 7.90 22.43
CA ALA A 231 5.12 6.65 22.88
C ALA A 231 6.26 6.17 21.95
N LEU A 232 6.14 6.40 20.64
CA LEU A 232 7.04 5.82 19.63
C LEU A 232 8.19 6.77 19.21
N GLU A 233 7.96 8.08 19.20
CA GLU A 233 8.96 9.09 18.78
C GLU A 233 10.25 9.09 19.62
N PRO A 234 10.22 8.79 20.93
CA PRO A 234 11.45 8.59 21.71
C PRO A 234 12.30 7.40 21.26
N ILE A 235 11.73 6.45 20.52
CA ILE A 235 12.41 5.23 20.04
C ILE A 235 12.92 5.44 18.62
N LEU A 236 12.03 5.89 17.72
CA LEU A 236 12.33 6.09 16.29
C LEU A 236 11.47 7.24 15.72
N PRO A 237 11.92 7.88 14.62
CA PRO A 237 11.11 8.88 13.94
C PRO A 237 9.74 8.33 13.54
N VAL A 238 8.67 9.07 13.85
CA VAL A 238 7.29 8.72 13.51
C VAL A 238 6.75 9.70 12.49
N GLU A 239 6.30 9.19 11.35
CA GLU A 239 5.60 9.96 10.32
C GLU A 239 4.12 9.60 10.34
N CYS A 240 3.25 10.55 10.71
CA CYS A 240 1.81 10.36 10.57
C CYS A 240 1.37 10.68 9.15
N ILE A 241 0.87 9.69 8.42
CA ILE A 241 0.46 9.88 7.02
C ILE A 241 -0.92 10.51 6.96
N GLY A 242 -0.91 11.83 6.79
CA GLY A 242 -2.09 12.64 6.60
C GLY A 242 -2.53 12.76 5.14
N ARG A 243 -3.50 13.66 4.94
CA ARG A 243 -4.01 14.06 3.62
C ARG A 243 -2.88 14.74 2.83
N TYR A 244 -2.42 14.11 1.76
CA TYR A 244 -1.25 14.59 1.01
C TYR A 244 -1.54 15.88 0.23
N ARG A 245 -0.55 16.79 0.18
CA ARG A 245 -0.51 17.96 -0.69
C ARG A 245 0.63 17.77 -1.70
N TYR A 246 0.27 17.53 -2.96
CA TYR A 246 1.19 17.14 -4.03
C TYR A 246 2.05 18.32 -4.53
N ARG A 247 3.30 18.03 -4.93
CA ARG A 247 4.31 19.05 -5.36
C ARG A 247 5.00 18.78 -6.71
N SER A 248 4.82 17.63 -7.37
CA SER A 248 5.58 17.30 -8.60
C SER A 248 4.86 17.73 -9.89
N ASN A 249 5.55 18.30 -10.86
CA ASN A 249 4.93 18.62 -12.17
C ASN A 249 4.76 17.38 -13.07
N ALA A 250 5.32 16.21 -12.72
CA ALA A 250 5.40 15.02 -13.59
C ALA A 250 4.04 14.36 -13.93
N LEU A 251 3.02 14.51 -13.06
CA LEU A 251 1.67 14.00 -13.33
C LEU A 251 0.76 14.99 -14.05
N ARG A 252 1.20 16.23 -14.28
CA ARG A 252 0.38 17.23 -15.00
C ARG A 252 0.32 16.85 -16.48
N LYS A 253 -0.71 16.11 -16.85
CA LYS A 253 -1.13 15.97 -18.23
C LYS A 253 -2.36 16.84 -18.40
N ASN A 254 -2.31 17.81 -19.31
CA ASN A 254 -3.52 18.49 -19.77
C ASN A 254 -4.41 17.43 -20.44
N VAL A 255 -5.37 16.90 -19.67
CA VAL A 255 -6.32 15.93 -20.19
C VAL A 255 -7.24 16.70 -21.13
N SER A 256 -7.19 16.36 -22.42
CA SER A 256 -8.10 16.95 -23.41
C SER A 256 -9.55 16.74 -22.95
N PRO A 257 -10.46 17.71 -23.10
CA PRO A 257 -11.84 17.62 -22.61
C PRO A 257 -12.58 16.33 -22.98
N GLY A 258 -12.34 15.78 -24.18
CA GLY A 258 -12.94 14.51 -24.64
C GLY A 258 -12.37 13.22 -24.02
N LYS A 259 -11.35 13.31 -23.15
CA LYS A 259 -10.74 12.17 -22.43
C LYS A 259 -10.93 12.24 -20.92
N PHE A 260 -11.68 13.22 -20.45
CA PHE A 260 -11.82 13.52 -19.03
C PHE A 260 -12.47 12.38 -18.24
N ASP A 261 -13.62 11.89 -18.71
CA ASP A 261 -14.33 10.77 -18.07
C ASP A 261 -13.48 9.49 -18.05
N SER A 262 -12.80 9.21 -19.16
CA SER A 262 -11.91 8.05 -19.27
C SER A 262 -10.75 8.14 -18.26
N ALA A 263 -10.22 9.33 -18.02
CA ALA A 263 -9.18 9.56 -17.02
C ALA A 263 -9.70 9.34 -15.59
N ILE A 264 -10.89 9.88 -15.26
CA ILE A 264 -11.54 9.65 -13.96
C ILE A 264 -11.77 8.15 -13.72
N LEU A 265 -12.39 7.46 -14.68
CA LEU A 265 -12.66 6.02 -14.60
C LEU A 265 -11.36 5.23 -14.43
N THR A 266 -10.31 5.60 -15.18
CA THR A 266 -9.00 4.95 -15.06
C THR A 266 -8.41 5.10 -13.66
N MET A 267 -8.50 6.28 -13.05
CA MET A 267 -8.02 6.50 -11.68
C MET A 267 -8.85 5.72 -10.66
N ALA A 268 -10.18 5.72 -10.83
CA ALA A 268 -11.13 5.01 -9.98
C ALA A 268 -11.07 3.48 -10.10
N ARG A 269 -10.56 2.95 -11.22
CA ARG A 269 -10.22 1.52 -11.38
C ARG A 269 -8.92 1.15 -10.68
N CYS A 270 -7.98 2.08 -10.52
CA CYS A 270 -6.72 1.78 -9.83
C CYS A 270 -6.97 1.60 -8.32
N ARG A 271 -7.76 2.49 -7.72
CA ARG A 271 -8.17 2.46 -6.31
C ARG A 271 -9.37 3.39 -6.08
N ALA A 272 -10.00 3.32 -4.92
CA ALA A 272 -10.91 4.37 -4.46
C ALA A 272 -10.21 5.73 -4.50
N VAL A 273 -10.82 6.75 -5.09
CA VAL A 273 -10.23 8.10 -5.27
C VAL A 273 -11.24 9.19 -4.97
N CYS A 274 -10.83 10.25 -4.28
CA CYS A 274 -11.63 11.46 -4.13
C CYS A 274 -11.26 12.49 -5.21
N ALA A 275 -12.08 13.52 -5.37
CA ALA A 275 -11.82 14.57 -6.36
C ALA A 275 -10.47 15.28 -6.11
N GLU A 276 -10.05 15.43 -4.85
CA GLU A 276 -8.74 16.00 -4.51
C GLU A 276 -7.56 15.09 -4.91
N ASP A 277 -7.76 13.78 -4.99
CA ASP A 277 -6.72 12.86 -5.50
C ASP A 277 -6.54 12.97 -7.02
N MET A 278 -7.60 13.41 -7.71
CA MET A 278 -7.61 13.54 -9.17
C MET A 278 -7.04 14.88 -9.66
N LEU A 279 -7.15 15.92 -8.83
CA LEU A 279 -6.66 17.27 -9.11
C LEU A 279 -5.27 17.29 -9.78
N PRO A 280 -4.23 16.62 -9.22
CA PRO A 280 -2.89 16.66 -9.79
C PRO A 280 -2.75 16.06 -11.19
N ALA A 281 -3.58 15.06 -11.49
CA ALA A 281 -3.51 14.31 -12.75
C ALA A 281 -4.38 14.93 -13.85
N LEU A 282 -5.48 15.56 -13.46
CA LEU A 282 -6.46 16.13 -14.40
C LEU A 282 -6.19 17.61 -14.71
N ASP A 283 -5.57 18.35 -13.78
CA ASP A 283 -5.25 19.78 -13.91
C ASP A 283 -6.46 20.65 -14.28
N VAL A 284 -7.62 20.35 -13.69
CA VAL A 284 -8.86 21.13 -13.82
C VAL A 284 -9.45 21.49 -12.45
N PRO A 285 -10.37 22.47 -12.34
CA PRO A 285 -10.99 22.84 -11.08
C PRO A 285 -11.68 21.68 -10.36
N LEU A 286 -11.60 21.68 -9.03
CA LEU A 286 -12.15 20.61 -8.18
C LEU A 286 -13.66 20.41 -8.36
N GLU A 287 -14.36 21.51 -8.59
CA GLU A 287 -15.81 21.55 -8.81
C GLU A 287 -16.17 20.78 -10.09
N LEU A 288 -15.38 20.94 -11.15
CA LEU A 288 -15.60 20.23 -12.42
C LEU A 288 -15.34 18.72 -12.27
N ILE A 289 -14.28 18.34 -11.55
CA ILE A 289 -13.99 16.93 -11.24
C ILE A 289 -15.17 16.32 -10.47
N SER A 290 -15.65 17.02 -9.44
CA SER A 290 -16.74 16.55 -8.58
C SER A 290 -18.03 16.40 -9.37
N GLN A 291 -18.40 17.40 -10.16
CA GLN A 291 -19.58 17.36 -11.02
C GLN A 291 -19.53 16.19 -12.00
N ARG A 292 -18.40 16.00 -12.71
CA ARG A 292 -18.26 14.90 -13.67
C ARG A 292 -18.26 13.53 -13.01
N ALA A 293 -17.64 13.40 -11.83
CA ALA A 293 -17.69 12.16 -11.07
C ALA A 293 -19.13 11.82 -10.65
N GLU A 294 -19.93 12.81 -10.21
CA GLU A 294 -21.34 12.61 -9.89
C GLU A 294 -22.18 12.20 -11.12
N GLU A 295 -21.94 12.81 -12.28
CA GLU A 295 -22.61 12.42 -13.54
C GLU A 295 -22.25 10.98 -13.93
N LEU A 296 -21.00 10.55 -13.74
CA LEU A 296 -20.58 9.16 -13.96
C LEU A 296 -21.19 8.18 -12.95
N VAL A 297 -21.44 8.62 -11.71
CA VAL A 297 -22.21 7.83 -10.72
C VAL A 297 -23.65 7.67 -11.16
N GLN A 298 -24.30 8.74 -11.63
CA GLN A 298 -25.67 8.68 -12.16
C GLN A 298 -25.78 7.78 -13.40
N ALA A 299 -24.73 7.75 -14.22
CA ALA A 299 -24.63 6.85 -15.37
C ALA A 299 -24.32 5.38 -15.00
N GLY A 300 -24.10 5.08 -13.71
CA GLY A 300 -23.76 3.73 -13.25
C GLY A 300 -22.33 3.28 -13.58
N LEU A 301 -21.46 4.20 -13.98
CA LEU A 301 -20.05 3.92 -14.32
C LEU A 301 -19.12 4.05 -13.11
N LEU A 302 -19.58 4.74 -12.06
CA LEU A 302 -18.90 4.85 -10.78
C LEU A 302 -19.84 4.49 -9.64
N SER A 303 -19.27 3.93 -8.59
CA SER A 303 -19.86 3.90 -7.26
C SER A 303 -19.26 5.03 -6.41
N ALA A 304 -20.04 5.55 -5.46
CA ALA A 304 -19.59 6.57 -4.51
C ALA A 304 -19.80 6.10 -3.07
N GLU A 305 -18.80 6.32 -2.23
CA GLU A 305 -18.84 6.00 -0.81
C GLU A 305 -18.23 7.13 0.02
N LYS A 306 -18.87 7.47 1.14
CA LYS A 306 -18.37 8.47 2.06
C LYS A 306 -17.43 7.83 3.08
N CYS A 307 -16.21 8.34 3.17
CA CYS A 307 -15.25 7.99 4.22
C CYS A 307 -14.76 9.27 4.91
N GLY A 308 -15.03 9.39 6.21
CA GLY A 308 -14.80 10.61 6.97
C GLY A 308 -15.55 11.81 6.37
N SER A 309 -14.80 12.83 5.93
CA SER A 309 -15.35 14.07 5.36
C SER A 309 -15.37 14.09 3.82
N ARG A 310 -14.99 12.99 3.15
CA ARG A 310 -14.80 12.94 1.69
C ARG A 310 -15.69 11.89 1.04
N ILE A 311 -15.95 12.11 -0.25
CA ILE A 311 -16.58 11.13 -1.14
C ILE A 311 -15.48 10.49 -1.97
N TYR A 312 -15.45 9.16 -1.98
CA TYR A 312 -14.55 8.35 -2.76
C TYR A 312 -15.33 7.63 -3.86
N TYR A 313 -14.74 7.59 -5.05
CA TYR A 313 -15.29 6.96 -6.23
C TYR A 313 -14.50 5.69 -6.57
N ARG A 314 -15.22 4.63 -6.95
CA ARG A 314 -14.65 3.38 -7.49
C ARG A 314 -15.33 3.02 -8.81
N ALA A 315 -14.54 2.54 -9.75
CA ALA A 315 -15.02 1.93 -10.99
C ALA A 315 -14.70 0.43 -10.96
N GLU A 316 -15.65 -0.39 -11.39
CA GLU A 316 -15.44 -1.81 -11.66
C GLU A 316 -14.72 -2.02 -13.02
#